data_AF-A0A0N1M9J7-F1
#
_entry.id   AF-A0A0N1M9J7-F1
#
_cell.length_a   1.000
_cell.length_b   1.000
_cell.length_c   1.000
_cell.angle_alpha   90.00
_cell.angle_beta   90.00
_cell.angle_gamma   90.00
#
_symmetry.space_group_name_H-M   'P 1'
#
loop_
_entity.id
_entity.type
_entity.pdbx_description
1 polymer ?
#
loop_
_entity_poly.entity_id
_entity_poly.type
_entity_poly.pdbx_seq_one_letter_code
_entity_poly.pdbx_strand_id
1 'polypeptide(L)'
;MTTAICNVCHGRGGPIEIECPDCGGTGYDLADEKPYAQCHTCYGDQTVEVEDCTACGGTGEVDVDADDNSNDESDDLDDVDDQ
;
A
#
# COMPACT_ATOMS: atom_id res chain seq x y z
N MET A 1 0.13 22.22 2.19
CA MET A 1 0.66 21.63 0.95
C MET A 1 2.17 21.79 0.90
N THR A 2 2.85 21.08 1.79
CA THR A 2 4.29 20.81 1.64
C THR A 2 4.35 19.45 0.95
N THR A 3 4.95 19.35 -0.23
CA THR A 3 5.11 18.06 -0.92
C THR A 3 6.50 17.51 -0.67
N ALA A 4 6.61 16.20 -0.45
CA ALA A 4 7.86 15.47 -0.33
C ALA A 4 8.04 14.55 -1.52
N ILE A 5 9.28 14.39 -1.99
CA ILE A 5 9.60 13.45 -3.07
C ILE A 5 9.23 12.04 -2.61
N CYS A 6 8.48 11.31 -3.44
CA CYS A 6 8.09 9.95 -3.14
C CYS A 6 9.35 9.06 -2.99
N ASN A 7 9.55 8.46 -1.82
CA ASN A 7 10.72 7.62 -1.54
C ASN A 7 10.70 6.28 -2.30
N VAL A 8 9.55 5.87 -2.83
CA VAL A 8 9.38 4.60 -3.55
C VAL A 8 9.81 4.75 -5.01
N CYS A 9 9.30 5.77 -5.71
CA CYS A 9 9.68 6.03 -7.10
C CYS A 9 10.79 7.07 -7.25
N HIS A 10 11.30 7.62 -6.15
CA HIS A 10 12.32 8.70 -6.14
C HIS A 10 11.98 9.88 -7.05
N GLY A 11 10.72 10.32 -7.05
CA GLY A 11 10.28 11.45 -7.89
C GLY A 11 9.94 11.11 -9.33
N ARG A 12 10.03 9.84 -9.75
CA ARG A 12 9.69 9.45 -11.13
C ARG A 12 8.20 9.46 -11.45
N GLY A 13 7.36 9.14 -10.47
CA GLY A 13 5.93 8.89 -10.69
C GLY A 13 5.63 7.52 -11.31
N GLY A 14 6.51 7.01 -12.17
CA GLY A 14 6.41 5.69 -12.81
C GLY A 14 7.36 5.55 -14.01
N PRO A 15 7.39 4.42 -14.75
CA PRO A 15 7.01 3.07 -14.32
C PRO A 15 7.97 2.53 -13.26
N ILE A 16 7.46 1.76 -12.31
CA ILE A 16 8.26 1.16 -11.24
C ILE A 16 7.97 -0.33 -11.11
N GLU A 17 8.99 -1.08 -10.68
CA GLU A 17 8.84 -2.46 -10.29
C GLU A 17 8.48 -2.52 -8.80
N ILE A 18 7.35 -3.14 -8.49
CA ILE A 18 6.89 -3.36 -7.11
C ILE A 18 6.77 -4.85 -6.83
N GLU A 19 6.77 -5.19 -5.54
CA GLU A 19 6.44 -6.54 -5.10
C GLU A 19 5.04 -6.94 -5.59
N CYS A 20 4.91 -8.16 -6.11
CA CYS A 20 3.63 -8.65 -6.62
C CYS A 20 2.60 -8.65 -5.49
N PRO A 21 1.52 -7.85 -5.58
CA PRO A 21 0.54 -7.71 -4.50
C PRO A 21 -0.29 -8.99 -4.28
N ASP A 22 -0.34 -9.84 -5.31
CA ASP A 22 -1.16 -11.04 -5.35
C ASP A 22 -0.49 -12.21 -4.61
N CYS A 23 0.85 -12.31 -4.69
CA CYS A 23 1.62 -13.36 -4.00
C CYS A 23 2.53 -12.84 -2.88
N GLY A 24 2.53 -11.53 -2.61
CA GLY A 24 3.39 -10.90 -1.59
C GLY A 24 4.88 -11.19 -1.81
N GLY A 25 5.33 -11.18 -3.07
CA GLY A 25 6.75 -11.44 -3.39
C GLY A 25 7.18 -12.90 -3.27
N THR A 26 6.26 -13.85 -3.07
CA THR A 26 6.62 -15.27 -3.01
C THR A 26 6.84 -15.87 -4.40
N GLY A 27 6.19 -15.33 -5.44
CA GLY A 27 6.17 -15.90 -6.79
C GLY A 27 5.26 -17.12 -6.95
N TYR A 28 4.62 -17.58 -5.88
CA TYR A 28 3.75 -18.76 -5.87
C TYR A 28 2.31 -18.36 -5.57
N ASP A 29 1.37 -19.10 -6.14
CA ASP A 29 -0.03 -18.98 -5.81
C ASP A 29 -0.28 -19.66 -4.46
N LEU A 30 -0.52 -18.86 -3.42
CA LEU A 30 -0.79 -19.35 -2.07
C LEU A 30 -2.24 -19.83 -1.91
N ALA A 31 -3.05 -19.82 -2.96
CA ALA A 31 -4.37 -20.43 -2.91
C ALA A 31 -4.25 -21.93 -2.57
N ASP A 32 -5.06 -22.34 -1.60
CA ASP A 32 -5.02 -23.66 -0.93
C ASP A 32 -5.03 -24.85 -1.91
N GLU A 33 -5.57 -24.64 -3.11
CA GLU A 33 -5.72 -25.68 -4.13
C GLU A 33 -4.41 -26.04 -4.85
N LYS A 34 -3.44 -25.12 -4.98
CA LYS A 34 -2.15 -25.36 -5.66
C LYS A 34 -1.01 -24.47 -5.12
N PRO A 35 -0.50 -24.74 -3.90
CA PRO A 35 0.55 -23.93 -3.25
C PRO A 35 1.91 -23.90 -3.98
N TYR A 36 2.09 -24.73 -5.01
CA TYR A 36 3.30 -24.77 -5.84
C TYR A 36 3.08 -24.24 -7.25
N ALA A 37 1.86 -23.78 -7.57
CA ALA A 37 1.61 -23.11 -8.83
C ALA A 37 2.33 -21.75 -8.81
N GLN A 38 2.79 -21.31 -9.97
CA GLN A 38 3.32 -19.96 -10.10
C GLN A 38 2.16 -18.97 -10.00
N CYS A 39 2.41 -17.83 -9.35
CA CYS A 39 1.43 -16.76 -9.25
C CYS A 39 0.96 -16.36 -10.67
N HIS A 40 -0.36 -16.29 -10.89
CA HIS A 40 -0.92 -15.94 -12.19
C HIS A 40 -0.69 -14.48 -12.59
N THR A 41 -0.37 -13.62 -11.63
CA THR A 41 -0.16 -12.20 -11.83
C THR A 41 1.30 -11.88 -12.22
N CYS A 42 2.27 -12.39 -11.45
CA CYS A 42 3.69 -12.17 -11.74
C CYS A 42 4.38 -13.34 -12.47
N TYR A 43 3.69 -14.44 -12.74
CA TYR A 43 4.25 -15.63 -13.41
C TYR A 43 5.56 -16.14 -12.79
N GLY A 44 5.73 -16.00 -11.47
CA GLY A 44 6.95 -16.41 -10.76
C GLY A 44 8.06 -15.35 -10.66
N ASP A 45 7.92 -14.17 -11.28
CA ASP A 45 8.92 -13.09 -11.18
C ASP A 45 8.97 -12.42 -9.81
N GLN A 46 7.99 -12.68 -8.94
CA GLN A 46 7.83 -12.08 -7.59
C GLN A 46 7.54 -10.57 -7.60
N THR A 47 7.87 -9.87 -8.67
CA THR A 47 7.60 -8.46 -8.88
C THR A 47 6.69 -8.24 -10.10
N VAL A 48 6.08 -7.06 -10.16
CA VAL A 48 5.26 -6.59 -11.29
C VAL A 48 5.64 -5.17 -11.64
N GLU A 49 5.66 -4.87 -12.94
CA GLU A 49 5.82 -3.50 -13.43
C GLU A 49 4.46 -2.79 -13.37
N VAL A 50 4.42 -1.67 -12.66
CA VAL A 50 3.26 -0.79 -12.61
C VAL A 50 3.57 0.53 -13.33
N GLU A 51 2.62 0.99 -14.12
CA GLU A 51 2.75 2.25 -14.87
C GLU A 51 2.82 3.44 -13.91
N ASP A 52 2.00 3.42 -12.86
CA ASP A 52 1.93 4.46 -11.84
C ASP A 52 2.40 3.93 -10.49
N CYS A 53 3.26 4.70 -9.82
CA CYS A 53 3.70 4.37 -8.47
C CYS A 53 2.52 4.39 -7.50
N THR A 54 2.22 3.24 -6.89
CA THR A 54 1.11 3.06 -5.94
C THR A 54 1.22 3.91 -4.68
N ALA A 55 2.44 4.35 -4.31
CA ALA A 55 2.68 5.18 -3.14
C ALA A 55 2.38 6.68 -3.35
N CYS A 56 2.51 7.19 -4.58
CA CYS A 56 2.22 8.60 -4.90
C CYS A 56 1.09 8.77 -5.93
N GLY A 57 0.54 7.68 -6.46
CA GLY A 57 -0.49 7.70 -7.49
C GLY A 57 0.00 8.27 -8.82
N GLY A 58 1.27 8.05 -9.18
CA GLY A 58 1.81 8.53 -10.47
C GLY A 58 2.42 9.93 -10.46
N THR A 59 2.28 10.70 -9.37
CA THR A 59 2.71 12.11 -9.33
C THR A 59 4.22 12.29 -9.11
N GLY A 60 4.88 11.33 -8.48
CA GLY A 60 6.27 11.43 -8.03
C GLY A 60 6.45 12.13 -6.68
N GLU A 61 5.40 12.72 -6.13
CA GLU A 61 5.42 13.52 -4.91
C GLU A 61 4.25 13.11 -3.99
N VAL A 62 4.51 13.01 -2.69
CA VAL A 62 3.49 12.75 -1.67
C VAL A 62 3.23 14.03 -0.88
N ASP A 63 1.97 14.35 -0.60
CA ASP A 63 1.64 15.52 0.21
C ASP A 63 1.95 15.21 1.67
N VAL A 64 2.87 15.98 2.26
CA VAL A 64 3.21 15.95 3.68
C VAL A 64 2.60 17.18 4.34
N ASP A 65 1.27 17.26 4.33
CA ASP A 65 0.58 18.12 5.28
C ASP A 65 0.70 17.50 6.67
N ALA A 66 1.22 18.28 7.62
CA ALA A 66 1.62 17.87 8.96
C ALA A 66 0.42 17.63 9.91
N ASP A 67 -0.64 17.00 9.41
CA ASP A 67 -1.92 16.83 10.08
C ASP A 67 -2.54 15.45 9.78
N ASP A 68 -1.77 14.37 9.90
CA ASP A 68 -2.37 13.07 10.28
C ASP A 68 -2.56 13.07 11.80
N ASN A 69 -3.42 13.98 12.28
CA ASN A 69 -4.02 13.87 13.60
C ASN A 69 -5.24 12.96 13.43
N SER A 70 -4.99 11.66 13.22
CA SER A 70 -5.99 10.62 13.40
C SER A 70 -6.31 10.48 14.90
N ASN A 71 -6.77 11.57 15.51
CA ASN A 71 -7.36 11.60 16.85
C ASN A 71 -8.82 11.18 16.66
N ASP A 72 -9.01 9.87 16.54
CA ASP A 72 -10.30 9.21 16.75
C ASP A 72 -10.66 9.40 18.23
N GLU A 73 -11.16 10.59 18.58
CA GLU A 73 -11.78 10.88 19.87
C GLU A 73 -13.09 10.10 19.91
N SER A 74 -13.00 8.81 20.26
CA SER A 74 -14.13 8.04 20.77
C SER A 74 -14.49 8.61 22.15
N ASP A 75 -15.22 9.73 22.16
CA ASP A 75 -15.88 10.33 23.32
C ASP A 75 -17.10 9.46 23.72
N ASP A 76 -16.86 8.32 24.36
CA ASP A 76 -17.91 7.53 25.01
C ASP A 76 -18.00 7.91 26.50
N LEU A 77 -18.54 9.10 26.77
CA LEU A 77 -19.03 9.50 28.09
C LEU A 77 -20.56 9.37 28.14
N ASP A 78 -21.05 8.17 28.44
CA ASP A 78 -22.40 7.99 28.98
C ASP A 78 -22.32 7.39 30.39
N ASP A 79 -22.29 8.30 31.34
CA ASP A 79 -22.55 8.11 32.77
C ASP A 79 -23.89 7.38 32.97
N VAL A 80 -23.84 6.10 33.34
CA VAL A 80 -25.06 5.35 33.73
C VAL A 80 -25.20 5.44 35.25
N ASP A 81 -26.07 6.35 35.66
CA ASP A 81 -26.59 6.60 37.01
C ASP A 81 -26.94 5.30 37.76
N ASP A 82 -26.38 5.18 38.96
CA ASP A 82 -26.63 4.15 39.97
C ASP A 82 -28.03 4.32 40.57
N GLN A 83 -28.94 3.37 40.30
CA GLN A 83 -30.16 3.13 41.07
C GLN A 83 -30.49 1.64 41.23
#